data_AF-A0A934BEY4-F1
#
_entry.id   AF-A0A934BEY4-F1
#
_cell.length_a   1.000
_cell.length_b   1.000
_cell.length_c   1.000
_cell.angle_alpha   90.00
_cell.angle_beta   90.00
_cell.angle_gamma   90.00
#
_symmetry.space_group_name_H-M   'P 1'
#
loop_
_entity.id
_entity.type
_entity.pdbx_description
1 polymer ?
#
loop_
_entity_poly.entity_id
_entity_poly.type
_entity_poly.pdbx_seq_one_letter_code
_entity_poly.pdbx_strand_id
1 'polypeptide(L)'
;MSRPFTRLLACFLLLGLLLVPPPIRSEDATGLRQLRTIPLSKLDALLPVGTHVLIERNAIEAFLVALEGVPPDWATVYGHGHHDLGHDERLFNLNRERDAAREENLVLNWHVAFVWPGELSQFDPDTKSYTVAIGPVFNSTGWGMVRFKPEEFPSNLRVRPNRNLPV
;
A
#
# COMPACT_ATOMS: atom_id res chain seq x y z
N MET A 1 -52.33 -13.19 6.10
CA MET A 1 -51.70 -11.92 6.53
C MET A 1 -50.20 -12.14 6.69
N SER A 2 -49.38 -11.77 5.70
CA SER A 2 -47.90 -11.82 5.78
C SER A 2 -47.33 -11.05 4.57
N ARG A 3 -47.23 -9.73 4.67
CA ARG A 3 -46.71 -8.85 3.60
C ARG A 3 -45.93 -7.59 4.03
N PRO A 4 -46.03 -7.05 5.27
CA PRO A 4 -45.29 -5.82 5.60
C PRO A 4 -43.83 -6.10 6.03
N PHE A 5 -43.59 -7.20 6.75
CA PHE A 5 -42.26 -7.54 7.28
C PHE A 5 -41.23 -7.86 6.19
N THR A 6 -41.63 -8.59 5.15
CA THR A 6 -40.74 -8.94 4.02
C THR A 6 -40.33 -7.71 3.21
N ARG A 7 -41.20 -6.70 3.10
CA ARG A 7 -40.89 -5.44 2.42
C ARG A 7 -39.93 -4.56 3.25
N LEU A 8 -40.12 -4.52 4.57
CA LEU A 8 -39.21 -3.79 5.45
C LEU A 8 -37.81 -4.39 5.46
N LEU A 9 -37.70 -5.71 5.54
CA LEU A 9 -36.42 -6.43 5.52
C LEU A 9 -35.69 -6.24 4.19
N ALA A 10 -36.42 -6.28 3.07
CA ALA A 10 -35.87 -6.00 1.75
C ALA A 10 -35.34 -4.56 1.64
N CYS A 11 -36.06 -3.56 2.17
CA CYS A 11 -35.60 -2.18 2.20
C CYS A 11 -34.35 -2.00 3.07
N PHE A 12 -34.26 -2.67 4.22
CA PHE A 12 -33.06 -2.63 5.07
C PHE A 12 -31.84 -3.27 4.40
N LEU A 13 -32.01 -4.39 3.70
CA LEU A 13 -30.94 -5.05 2.95
C LEU A 13 -30.46 -4.19 1.76
N LEU A 14 -31.38 -3.56 1.03
CA LEU A 14 -31.06 -2.64 -0.07
C LEU A 14 -30.36 -1.36 0.41
N LEU A 15 -30.72 -0.84 1.59
CA LEU A 15 -30.06 0.33 2.17
C LEU A 15 -28.64 0.00 2.65
N GLY A 16 -28.43 -1.20 3.20
CA GLY A 16 -27.09 -1.68 3.59
C GLY A 16 -26.11 -1.80 2.43
N LEU A 17 -26.60 -2.19 1.24
CA LEU A 17 -25.79 -2.27 0.01
C LEU A 17 -25.36 -0.89 -0.53
N LEU A 18 -26.08 0.19 -0.20
CA LEU A 18 -25.76 1.55 -0.63
C LEU A 18 -24.76 2.26 0.29
N LEU A 19 -24.47 1.71 1.47
CA LEU A 19 -23.46 2.24 2.40
C LEU A 19 -22.06 1.65 2.20
N VAL A 20 -21.88 0.70 1.27
CA VAL A 20 -20.55 0.19 0.95
C VAL A 20 -19.82 1.25 0.13
N PRO A 21 -18.74 1.88 0.65
CA PRO A 21 -17.97 2.81 -0.14
C PRO A 21 -17.44 2.09 -1.39
N PRO A 22 -17.58 2.68 -2.59
CA PRO A 22 -17.05 2.04 -3.78
C PRO A 22 -15.54 1.87 -3.63
N PRO A 23 -14.95 0.77 -4.12
CA PRO A 23 -13.51 0.67 -4.20
C PRO A 23 -13.00 1.85 -5.04
N ILE A 24 -12.27 2.77 -4.42
CA ILE A 24 -11.61 3.86 -5.12
C ILE A 24 -10.45 3.22 -5.88
N ARG A 25 -10.69 2.86 -7.14
CA ARG A 25 -9.63 2.49 -8.07
C ARG A 25 -9.11 3.76 -8.72
N SER A 26 -7.79 3.91 -8.77
CA SER A 26 -7.19 4.85 -9.71
C SER A 26 -7.49 4.31 -11.11
N GLU A 27 -8.22 5.08 -11.93
CA GLU A 27 -8.28 4.81 -13.36
C GLU A 27 -6.85 4.84 -13.91
N ASP A 28 -6.50 3.84 -14.73
CA ASP A 28 -5.28 3.89 -15.53
C ASP A 28 -5.26 5.21 -16.29
N ALA A 29 -4.19 5.97 -16.13
CA ALA A 29 -4.06 7.25 -16.79
C ALA A 29 -4.03 7.01 -18.31
N THR A 30 -5.16 7.21 -18.97
CA THR A 30 -5.25 7.12 -20.43
C THR A 30 -4.60 8.36 -21.04
N GLY A 31 -3.35 8.20 -21.49
CA GLY A 31 -2.63 9.20 -22.26
C GLY A 31 -1.48 9.91 -21.53
N LEU A 32 -0.80 10.80 -22.26
CA LEU A 32 0.34 11.55 -21.76
C LEU A 32 -0.13 12.62 -20.77
N ARG A 33 0.43 12.63 -19.56
CA ARG A 33 0.21 13.68 -18.56
C ARG A 33 1.52 14.35 -18.21
N GLN A 34 1.44 15.65 -17.93
CA GLN A 34 2.59 16.41 -17.44
C GLN A 34 2.99 15.89 -16.06
N LEU A 35 4.29 15.60 -15.88
CA LEU A 35 4.84 15.27 -14.57
C LEU A 35 4.71 16.50 -13.66
N ARG A 36 4.03 16.33 -12.53
CA ARG A 36 3.88 17.37 -11.52
C ARG A 36 5.03 17.25 -10.53
N THR A 37 5.70 18.37 -10.27
CA THR A 37 6.72 18.44 -9.22
C THR A 37 6.09 19.11 -8.01
N ILE A 38 6.14 18.44 -6.87
CA ILE A 38 5.62 18.94 -5.60
C ILE A 38 6.69 18.76 -4.53
N PRO A 39 6.87 19.71 -3.60
CA PRO A 39 7.65 19.47 -2.40
C PRO A 39 6.97 18.38 -1.56
N LEU A 40 7.77 17.48 -0.97
CA LEU A 40 7.24 16.41 -0.12
C LEU A 40 6.42 16.96 1.06
N SER A 41 6.82 18.12 1.59
CA SER A 41 6.10 18.84 2.66
C SER A 41 4.70 19.32 2.27
N LYS A 42 4.32 19.24 0.99
CA LYS A 42 2.97 19.58 0.50
C LYS A 42 2.16 18.36 0.08
N LEU A 43 2.68 17.14 0.31
CA LEU A 43 2.02 15.91 -0.10
C LEU A 43 0.64 15.76 0.56
N ASP A 44 0.55 16.07 1.85
CA ASP A 44 -0.70 15.98 2.62
C ASP A 44 -1.84 16.83 2.02
N ALA A 45 -1.51 17.95 1.37
CA ALA A 45 -2.51 18.82 0.76
C ALA A 45 -3.14 18.23 -0.52
N LEU A 46 -2.59 17.15 -1.07
CA LEU A 46 -3.09 16.49 -2.27
C LEU A 46 -3.83 15.18 -1.97
N LEU A 47 -3.67 14.67 -0.76
CA LEU A 47 -4.25 13.39 -0.35
C LEU A 47 -5.64 13.61 0.24
N PRO A 48 -6.55 12.62 0.13
CA PRO A 48 -7.82 12.66 0.84
C PRO A 48 -7.63 12.88 2.34
N VAL A 49 -8.57 13.60 2.96
CA VAL A 49 -8.58 13.80 4.42
C VAL A 49 -8.59 12.43 5.12
N GLY A 50 -7.75 12.30 6.16
CA GLY A 50 -7.60 11.05 6.91
C GLY A 50 -6.62 10.06 6.27
N THR A 51 -5.85 10.46 5.24
CA THR A 51 -4.77 9.62 4.70
C THR A 51 -3.57 9.61 5.63
N HIS A 52 -3.08 8.41 5.96
CA HIS A 52 -1.86 8.19 6.74
C HIS A 52 -0.66 8.08 5.80
N VAL A 53 0.27 9.03 5.88
CA VAL A 53 1.49 9.04 5.06
C VAL A 53 2.58 8.19 5.69
N LEU A 54 2.92 7.09 5.05
CA LEU A 54 3.86 6.05 5.50
C LEU A 54 5.18 6.13 4.70
N ILE A 55 5.90 7.24 4.90
CA ILE A 55 7.20 7.49 4.27
C ILE A 55 8.31 7.42 5.32
N GLU A 56 8.15 8.18 6.40
CA GLU A 56 9.11 8.20 7.48
C GLU A 56 8.99 6.96 8.36
N ARG A 57 10.12 6.46 8.86
CA ARG A 57 10.18 5.24 9.68
C ARG A 57 9.25 5.30 10.90
N ASN A 58 9.18 6.44 11.57
CA ASN A 58 8.32 6.63 12.74
C ASN A 58 6.83 6.48 12.41
N ALA A 59 6.39 6.97 11.24
CA ALA A 59 5.01 6.82 10.79
C ALA A 59 4.70 5.36 10.44
N ILE A 60 5.64 4.68 9.79
CA ILE A 60 5.53 3.24 9.49
C ILE A 60 5.44 2.43 10.78
N GLU A 61 6.31 2.68 11.75
CA GLU A 61 6.27 1.97 13.04
C GLU A 61 4.98 2.29 13.83
N ALA A 62 4.50 3.53 13.83
CA ALA A 62 3.22 3.86 14.45
C ALA A 62 2.03 3.12 13.81
N PHE A 63 2.03 2.96 12.48
CA PHE A 63 1.05 2.15 11.77
C PHE A 63 1.14 0.67 12.18
N LEU A 64 2.34 0.10 12.26
CA LEU A 64 2.54 -1.29 12.67
C LEU A 64 2.15 -1.52 14.13
N VAL A 65 2.38 -0.54 15.02
CA VAL A 65 1.88 -0.58 16.40
C VAL A 65 0.35 -0.59 16.43
N ALA A 66 -0.30 0.24 15.63
CA ALA A 66 -1.76 0.24 15.55
C ALA A 66 -2.30 -1.10 14.99
N LEU A 67 -1.61 -1.69 14.00
CA LEU A 67 -2.05 -2.91 13.34
C LEU A 67 -1.75 -4.19 14.14
N GLU A 68 -0.60 -4.26 14.80
CA GLU A 68 -0.05 -5.51 15.36
C GLU A 68 0.40 -5.37 16.82
N GLY A 69 0.31 -4.18 17.40
CA GLY A 69 0.71 -3.91 18.79
C GLY A 69 2.22 -3.77 18.93
N VAL A 70 2.91 -4.85 19.30
CA VAL A 70 4.34 -4.83 19.59
C VAL A 70 5.12 -5.65 18.56
N PRO A 71 6.37 -5.28 18.25
CA PRO A 71 7.20 -6.06 17.36
C PRO A 71 7.47 -7.46 17.95
N PRO A 72 7.60 -8.50 17.10
CA PRO A 72 7.99 -9.83 17.56
C PRO A 72 9.36 -9.82 18.24
N ASP A 73 9.58 -10.73 19.20
CA ASP A 73 10.93 -11.03 19.68
C ASP A 73 11.71 -11.80 18.60
N TRP A 74 12.36 -11.04 17.72
CA TRP A 74 13.12 -11.60 16.61
C TRP A 74 14.26 -12.51 17.07
N ALA A 75 14.82 -12.31 18.26
CA ALA A 75 15.86 -13.20 18.77
C ALA A 75 15.31 -14.60 19.03
N THR A 76 14.13 -14.68 19.67
CA THR A 76 13.44 -15.96 19.91
C THR A 76 12.94 -16.59 18.61
N VAL A 77 12.37 -15.79 17.70
CA VAL A 77 11.84 -16.30 16.43
C VAL A 77 12.97 -16.82 15.54
N TYR A 78 13.98 -15.99 15.31
CA TYR A 78 15.09 -16.31 14.39
C TYR A 78 16.05 -17.35 14.99
N GLY A 79 16.21 -17.37 16.32
CA GLY A 79 17.07 -18.33 17.03
C GLY A 79 18.51 -18.29 16.54
N HIS A 80 19.06 -19.44 16.18
CA HIS A 80 20.40 -19.56 15.57
C HIS A 80 20.42 -19.42 14.04
N GLY A 81 19.35 -18.84 13.46
CA GLY A 81 19.19 -18.60 12.04
C GLY A 81 18.65 -19.81 11.28
N HIS A 82 18.87 -19.84 9.97
CA HIS A 82 18.25 -20.81 9.06
C HIS A 82 18.64 -22.28 9.30
N HIS A 83 19.64 -22.55 10.13
CA HIS A 83 20.05 -23.90 10.50
C HIS A 83 19.50 -24.36 11.86
N ASP A 84 18.76 -23.49 12.56
CA ASP A 84 18.14 -23.82 13.82
C ASP A 84 16.92 -24.73 13.63
N LEU A 85 16.87 -25.80 14.42
CA LEU A 85 15.75 -26.74 14.38
C LEU A 85 14.49 -26.02 14.86
N GLY A 86 13.46 -26.03 14.01
CA GLY A 86 12.19 -25.36 14.28
C GLY A 86 12.16 -23.86 13.95
N HIS A 87 13.21 -23.30 13.32
CA HIS A 87 13.19 -21.92 12.80
C HIS A 87 11.96 -21.65 11.93
N ASP A 88 11.74 -22.50 10.92
CA ASP A 88 10.62 -22.36 10.00
C ASP A 88 9.28 -22.46 10.72
N GLU A 89 9.12 -23.42 11.65
CA GLU A 89 7.88 -23.61 12.40
C GLU A 89 7.55 -22.40 13.29
N ARG A 90 8.55 -21.80 13.95
CA ARG A 90 8.35 -20.55 14.72
C ARG A 90 7.92 -19.39 13.82
N LEU A 91 8.54 -19.23 12.65
CA LEU A 91 8.16 -18.20 11.67
C LEU A 91 6.75 -18.43 11.11
N PHE A 92 6.40 -19.67 10.78
CA PHE A 92 5.07 -20.02 10.29
C PHE A 92 3.99 -19.78 11.34
N ASN A 93 4.23 -20.19 12.60
CA ASN A 93 3.30 -19.92 13.70
C ASN A 93 3.11 -18.43 13.93
N LEU A 94 4.20 -17.65 13.99
CA LEU A 94 4.12 -16.20 14.13
C LEU A 94 3.30 -15.57 12.99
N ASN A 95 3.51 -15.99 11.75
CA ASN A 95 2.75 -15.45 10.61
C ASN A 95 1.26 -15.80 10.71
N ARG A 96 0.90 -17.03 11.09
CA ARG A 96 -0.50 -17.42 11.31
C ARG A 96 -1.16 -16.62 12.42
N GLU A 97 -0.47 -16.44 13.55
CA GLU A 97 -0.97 -15.63 14.67
C GLU A 97 -1.22 -14.18 14.25
N ARG A 98 -0.29 -13.59 13.48
CA ARG A 98 -0.43 -12.24 12.94
C ARG A 98 -1.57 -12.13 11.95
N ASP A 99 -1.75 -13.11 11.06
CA ASP A 99 -2.84 -13.10 10.09
C ASP A 99 -4.20 -13.22 10.80
N ALA A 100 -4.32 -14.09 11.81
CA ALA A 100 -5.52 -14.19 12.63
C ALA A 100 -5.80 -12.90 13.42
N ALA A 101 -4.77 -12.26 14.00
CA ALA A 101 -4.92 -11.01 14.73
C ALA A 101 -5.28 -9.81 13.85
N ARG A 102 -5.00 -9.89 12.55
CA ARG A 102 -5.38 -8.87 11.56
C ARG A 102 -6.80 -9.06 11.03
N GLU A 103 -7.40 -10.23 11.20
CA GLU A 103 -8.77 -10.48 10.80
C GLU A 103 -9.69 -9.45 11.48
N GLU A 104 -10.51 -8.75 10.68
CA GLU A 104 -11.40 -7.66 11.12
C GLU A 104 -10.71 -6.42 11.75
N ASN A 105 -9.37 -6.32 11.71
CA ASN A 105 -8.68 -5.17 12.27
C ASN A 105 -9.00 -3.89 11.47
N LEU A 106 -9.64 -2.93 12.13
CA LEU A 106 -10.09 -1.67 11.51
C LEU A 106 -8.96 -0.82 10.94
N VAL A 107 -7.71 -1.02 11.38
CA VAL A 107 -6.52 -0.36 10.82
C VAL A 107 -6.30 -0.74 9.36
N LEU A 108 -6.75 -1.93 8.93
CA LEU A 108 -6.72 -2.33 7.51
C LEU A 108 -7.62 -1.46 6.61
N ASN A 109 -8.58 -0.74 7.19
CA ASN A 109 -9.44 0.21 6.46
C ASN A 109 -8.85 1.61 6.37
N TRP A 110 -7.67 1.86 6.93
CA TRP A 110 -7.04 3.18 6.84
C TRP A 110 -6.65 3.48 5.39
N HIS A 111 -6.92 4.71 4.95
CA HIS A 111 -6.32 5.22 3.74
C HIS A 111 -4.84 5.49 4.01
N VAL A 112 -3.96 4.79 3.30
CA VAL A 112 -2.52 4.95 3.43
C VAL A 112 -1.91 5.46 2.14
N ALA A 113 -0.88 6.29 2.25
CA ALA A 113 -0.06 6.71 1.13
C ALA A 113 1.40 6.41 1.42
N PHE A 114 2.09 5.81 0.47
CA PHE A 114 3.54 5.54 0.53
C PHE A 114 4.18 5.92 -0.79
N VAL A 115 5.51 6.03 -0.81
CA VAL A 115 6.26 6.41 -2.00
C VAL A 115 7.14 5.28 -2.47
N TRP A 116 7.22 5.13 -3.79
CA TRP A 116 8.20 4.29 -4.46
C TRP A 116 9.11 5.15 -5.32
N PRO A 117 10.45 5.08 -5.13
CA PRO A 117 11.38 5.75 -6.01
C PRO A 117 11.31 5.13 -7.40
N GLY A 118 11.43 5.99 -8.41
CA GLY A 118 11.51 5.60 -9.80
C GLY A 118 12.84 6.01 -10.40
N GLU A 119 13.42 5.13 -11.21
CA GLU A 119 14.62 5.39 -11.99
C GLU A 119 14.28 5.39 -13.47
N LEU A 120 14.95 6.27 -14.22
CA LEU A 120 14.84 6.32 -15.67
C LEU A 120 15.86 5.37 -16.29
N SER A 121 15.38 4.56 -17.23
CA SER A 121 16.23 3.74 -18.09
C SER A 121 16.92 4.59 -19.18
N GLN A 122 17.57 3.93 -20.14
CA GLN A 122 18.13 4.59 -21.33
C GLN A 122 17.02 5.18 -22.22
N PHE A 123 17.35 6.28 -22.93
CA PHE A 123 16.45 6.87 -23.91
C PHE A 123 16.14 5.90 -25.06
N ASP A 124 14.86 5.72 -25.34
CA ASP A 124 14.33 4.95 -26.45
C ASP A 124 14.00 5.89 -27.63
N PRO A 125 14.74 5.83 -28.75
CA PRO A 125 14.55 6.73 -29.89
C PRO A 125 13.24 6.47 -30.65
N ASP A 126 12.72 5.24 -30.64
CA ASP A 126 11.49 4.87 -31.36
C ASP A 126 10.27 5.49 -30.69
N THR A 127 10.23 5.44 -29.36
CA THR A 127 9.14 6.02 -28.56
C THR A 127 9.41 7.45 -28.10
N LYS A 128 10.62 7.96 -28.35
CA LYS A 128 11.14 9.26 -27.90
C LYS A 128 10.93 9.47 -26.40
N SER A 129 11.24 8.46 -25.60
CA SER A 129 10.92 8.43 -24.17
C SER A 129 11.93 7.63 -23.35
N TYR A 130 11.82 7.73 -22.03
CA TYR A 130 12.52 6.90 -21.05
C TYR A 130 11.51 5.97 -20.38
N THR A 131 11.79 4.68 -20.32
CA THR A 131 11.00 3.76 -19.48
C THR A 131 11.33 4.00 -18.01
N VAL A 132 10.33 3.95 -17.14
CA VAL A 132 10.50 4.14 -15.69
C VAL A 132 10.49 2.78 -14.99
N ALA A 133 11.55 2.46 -14.26
CA ALA A 133 11.58 1.35 -13.32
C ALA A 133 11.21 1.88 -11.93
N ILE A 134 10.22 1.28 -11.27
CA ILE A 134 9.76 1.69 -9.94
C ILE A 134 9.76 0.47 -9.04
N GLY A 135 10.19 0.64 -7.79
CA GLY A 135 10.27 -0.45 -6.84
C GLY A 135 10.00 -0.04 -5.40
N PRO A 136 9.71 -1.02 -4.53
CA PRO A 136 9.50 -0.75 -3.13
C PRO A 136 10.74 -0.25 -2.41
N VAL A 137 10.53 0.66 -1.47
CA VAL A 137 11.53 1.02 -0.47
C VAL A 137 11.51 -0.03 0.64
N PHE A 138 12.70 -0.51 1.00
CA PHE A 138 12.88 -1.37 2.16
C PHE A 138 13.09 -0.51 3.41
N ASN A 139 12.16 -0.60 4.35
CA ASN A 139 12.18 0.17 5.59
C ASN A 139 12.59 -0.73 6.74
N SER A 140 13.71 -0.43 7.40
CA SER A 140 14.13 -1.13 8.62
C SER A 140 13.28 -0.67 9.79
N THR A 141 12.57 -1.59 10.44
CA THR A 141 11.66 -1.31 11.56
C THR A 141 11.84 -2.31 12.70
N GLY A 142 11.13 -2.11 13.82
CA GLY A 142 11.00 -3.13 14.87
C GLY A 142 10.40 -4.46 14.39
N TRP A 143 9.60 -4.47 13.31
CA TRP A 143 9.06 -5.68 12.68
C TRP A 143 9.99 -6.27 11.61
N GLY A 144 11.25 -5.85 11.58
CA GLY A 144 12.21 -6.22 10.54
C GLY A 144 12.06 -5.34 9.29
N MET A 145 12.37 -5.90 8.12
CA MET A 145 12.32 -5.18 6.86
C MET A 145 10.89 -5.15 6.31
N VAL A 146 10.30 -3.95 6.30
CA VAL A 146 8.93 -3.72 5.83
C VAL A 146 8.96 -3.00 4.49
N ARG A 147 8.12 -3.49 3.55
CA ARG A 147 7.88 -2.85 2.27
C ARG A 147 6.39 -2.81 1.97
N PHE A 148 5.93 -1.70 1.43
CA PHE A 148 4.57 -1.57 0.91
C PHE A 148 4.57 -1.92 -0.57
N LYS A 149 3.58 -2.69 -1.00
CA LYS A 149 3.37 -3.07 -2.40
C LYS A 149 1.91 -2.84 -2.77
N PRO A 150 1.61 -2.02 -3.79
CA PRO A 150 0.27 -1.94 -4.33
C PRO A 150 -0.09 -3.28 -5.01
N GLU A 151 -1.38 -3.63 -4.97
CA GLU A 151 -1.89 -4.85 -5.59
C GLU A 151 -1.65 -4.84 -7.11
N GLU A 152 -2.00 -3.73 -7.76
CA GLU A 152 -1.79 -3.48 -9.17
C GLU A 152 -0.81 -2.31 -9.35
N PHE A 153 0.17 -2.49 -10.23
CA PHE A 153 1.15 -1.46 -10.56
C PHE A 153 1.30 -1.31 -12.08
N PRO A 154 1.28 -0.08 -12.63
CA PRO A 154 1.43 0.13 -14.06
C PRO A 154 2.83 -0.30 -14.54
N SER A 155 2.87 -1.24 -15.47
CA SER A 155 4.11 -1.88 -15.95
C SER A 155 4.77 -1.17 -17.13
N ASN A 156 4.11 -0.16 -17.71
CA ASN A 156 4.51 0.48 -18.98
C ASN A 156 4.71 2.00 -18.85
N LEU A 157 5.09 2.47 -17.66
CA LEU A 157 5.33 3.89 -17.42
C LEU A 157 6.51 4.41 -18.26
N ARG A 158 6.26 5.54 -18.94
CA ARG A 158 7.24 6.22 -19.78
C ARG A 158 7.21 7.72 -19.53
N VAL A 159 8.38 8.34 -19.49
CA VAL A 159 8.56 9.78 -19.36
C VAL A 159 9.12 10.33 -20.67
N ARG A 160 8.51 11.38 -21.20
CA ARG A 160 9.02 12.11 -22.35
C ARG A 160 9.64 13.43 -21.90
N PRO A 161 10.85 13.78 -22.37
CA PRO A 161 11.38 15.11 -22.15
C PRO A 161 10.45 16.15 -22.79
N ASN A 162 10.31 17.30 -22.14
CA ASN A 162 9.62 18.42 -22.77
C ASN A 162 10.42 18.86 -24.01
N ARG A 163 9.74 19.25 -25.11
CA ARG A 163 10.37 19.62 -26.40
C ARG A 163 11.41 20.75 -26.31
N ASN A 164 11.51 21.41 -25.15
CA ASN A 164 12.40 22.55 -24.90
C ASN A 164 13.70 22.18 -24.15
N LEU A 165 14.00 20.90 -23.93
CA LEU A 165 15.29 20.48 -23.39
C LEU A 165 16.32 20.41 -24.54
N PRO A 166 17.40 21.22 -24.52
CA PRO A 166 18.47 21.08 -25.50
C PRO A 166 19.12 19.70 -25.30
N VAL A 167 19.24 18.96 -26.40
CA VAL A 167 20.09 17.76 -26.50
C VAL A 167 21.54 18.21 -26.45
#